data_AF-A0A060BVJ8-F1
#
_entry.id   AF-A0A060BVJ8-F1
#
_cell.length_a   1.000
_cell.length_b   1.000
_cell.length_c   1.000
_cell.angle_alpha   90.00
_cell.angle_beta   90.00
_cell.angle_gamma   90.00
#
_symmetry.space_group_name_H-M   'P 1'
#
loop_
_entity.id
_entity.type
_entity.pdbx_description
1 polymer ?
#
loop_
_entity_poly.entity_id
_entity_poly.type
_entity_poly.pdbx_seq_one_letter_code
_entity_poly.pdbx_strand_id
1 'polypeptide(L)' 'MITHVSLYKPDPQVQKLIEEDSARFHISPELLQAVILTESKYNPQAVSRTGAVGVMQIMPDTAQWIA' A
#
# COMPACT_ATOMS: atom_id res chain seq x y z
N MET A 1 7.95 -18.55 23.55
CA MET A 1 8.19 -17.10 23.37
C MET A 1 7.47 -16.67 22.12
N ILE A 2 6.27 -16.09 22.25
CA ILE A 2 5.55 -15.48 21.11
C ILE A 2 5.90 -13.99 21.15
N THR A 3 6.93 -13.61 20.42
CA THR A 3 7.42 -12.23 20.40
C THR A 3 6.86 -11.53 19.16
N HIS A 4 5.94 -10.59 19.39
CA HIS A 4 5.43 -9.57 18.46
C HIS A 4 4.82 -10.04 17.12
N VAL A 5 3.52 -10.39 17.15
CA VAL A 5 2.64 -9.97 16.04
C VAL A 5 2.47 -8.46 16.17
N SER A 6 3.43 -7.71 15.64
CA SER A 6 3.24 -6.28 15.40
C SER A 6 2.14 -6.18 14.34
N LEU A 7 0.95 -5.74 14.77
CA LEU A 7 -0.24 -5.63 13.95
C LEU A 7 0.05 -4.62 12.84
N TYR A 8 0.35 -5.10 11.63
CA TYR A 8 0.50 -4.23 10.47
C TYR A 8 -0.80 -3.46 10.27
N LYS A 9 -0.74 -2.16 10.58
CA LYS A 9 -1.83 -1.20 10.42
C LYS A 9 -1.31 -0.03 9.61
N PRO A 10 -2.12 0.52 8.70
CA PRO A 10 -1.78 1.75 8.01
C PRO A 10 -1.66 2.91 9.01
N ASP A 11 -0.75 3.84 8.73
CA ASP A 11 -0.80 5.15 9.37
C ASP A 11 -2.05 5.93 8.89
N PRO A 12 -2.41 7.04 9.55
CA PRO A 12 -3.62 7.80 9.18
C PRO A 12 -3.64 8.32 7.74
N GLN A 13 -2.48 8.62 7.15
CA GLN A 13 -2.41 9.10 5.78
C GLN A 13 -2.69 7.96 4.79
N VAL A 14 -2.09 6.79 5.00
CA VAL A 14 -2.34 5.61 4.17
C VAL A 14 -3.80 5.13 4.34
N GLN A 15 -4.33 5.16 5.57
CA GLN A 15 -5.73 4.82 5.84
C GLN A 15 -6.69 5.73 5.06
N LYS A 16 -6.43 7.04 5.08
CA LYS A 16 -7.23 8.02 4.33
C LYS A 16 -7.19 7.73 2.82
N LEU A 17 -6.01 7.45 2.26
CA LEU A 17 -5.88 7.11 0.84
C LEU A 17 -6.66 5.85 0.47
N ILE A 18 -6.61 4.83 1.34
CA ILE A 18 -7.39 3.59 1.14
C ILE A 18 -8.88 3.90 1.06
N GLU A 19 -9.42 4.70 1.97
CA GLU A 19 -10.84 5.06 2.00
C GLU A 19 -11.25 5.88 0.76
N GLU A 20 -10.46 6.89 0.40
CA GLU A 20 -10.72 7.77 -0.74
C GLU A 20 -10.66 7.01 -2.08
N ASP A 21 -9.61 6.21 -2.31
CA ASP A 21 -9.43 5.50 -3.57
C ASP A 21 -10.36 4.29 -3.71
N SER A 22 -10.67 3.59 -2.61
CA SER A 22 -11.66 2.50 -2.62
C SER A 22 -13.03 3.02 -3.07
N ALA A 23 -13.45 4.18 -2.54
CA ALA A 23 -14.69 4.84 -2.94
C ALA A 23 -14.64 5.33 -4.40
N ARG A 24 -13.54 5.99 -4.79
CA ARG A 24 -13.36 6.55 -6.13
C ARG A 24 -13.41 5.49 -7.23
N PHE A 25 -12.75 4.36 -7.01
CA PHE A 25 -12.60 3.29 -8.00
C PHE A 25 -13.58 2.13 -7.81
N HIS A 26 -14.49 2.21 -6.83
CA HIS A 26 -15.45 1.16 -6.49
C HIS A 26 -14.78 -0.20 -6.21
N ILE A 27 -13.65 -0.16 -5.49
CA ILE A 27 -12.88 -1.33 -5.07
C ILE A 27 -13.18 -1.58 -3.59
N SER A 28 -13.23 -2.86 -3.18
CA SER A 28 -13.36 -3.19 -1.75
C SER A 28 -12.13 -2.66 -0.99
N PRO A 29 -12.33 -1.93 0.13
CA PRO A 29 -11.22 -1.44 0.94
C PRO A 29 -10.40 -2.58 1.56
N GLU A 30 -11.00 -3.74 1.78
CA GLU A 30 -10.31 -4.96 2.24
C GLU A 30 -9.36 -5.49 1.16
N LEU A 31 -9.77 -5.46 -0.11
CA LEU A 31 -8.92 -5.85 -1.23
C LEU A 31 -7.73 -4.89 -1.37
N LEU A 32 -7.97 -3.58 -1.32
CA LEU A 32 -6.90 -2.58 -1.41
C LEU A 32 -5.90 -2.72 -0.25
N GLN A 33 -6.41 -2.94 0.98
CA GLN A 33 -5.57 -3.23 2.15
C GLN A 33 -4.75 -4.52 1.98
N ALA A 34 -5.35 -5.59 1.45
CA ALA A 34 -4.66 -6.86 1.23
C ALA A 34 -3.49 -6.72 0.25
N VAL A 35 -3.67 -5.94 -0.82
CA VAL A 35 -2.59 -5.62 -1.78
C VAL A 35 -1.50 -4.81 -1.08
N ILE A 36 -1.84 -3.70 -0.42
CA ILE A 36 -0.87 -2.84 0.26
C ILE A 36 -0.08 -3.59 1.34
N LEU A 37 -0.76 -4.42 2.14
CA LEU A 37 -0.12 -5.25 3.16
C LEU A 37 0.90 -6.21 2.54
N THR A 38 0.53 -6.85 1.43
CA THR A 38 1.40 -7.78 0.70
C THR A 38 2.63 -7.07 0.12
N GLU A 39 2.42 -5.91 -0.50
CA GLU A 39 3.46 -5.20 -1.25
C GLU A 39 4.47 -4.48 -0.35
N SER A 40 3.99 -3.79 0.69
CA SER A 40 4.84 -2.87 1.46
C SER A 40 4.66 -2.97 2.97
N LYS A 41 3.66 -3.72 3.43
CA LYS A 41 3.23 -3.72 4.83
C LYS A 41 2.89 -2.32 5.34
N TYR A 42 2.22 -1.53 4.48
CA TYR A 42 1.83 -0.14 4.70
C TYR A 42 2.98 0.86 4.81
N ASN A 43 4.20 0.54 4.37
CA ASN A 43 5.31 1.48 4.42
C ASN A 43 5.30 2.44 3.19
N PRO A 44 4.99 3.74 3.36
CA PRO A 44 4.97 4.68 2.24
C PRO A 44 6.36 4.98 1.67
N GLN A 45 7.43 4.65 2.41
CA GLN A 45 8.82 4.83 2.00
C GLN A 45 9.46 3.53 1.47
N ALA A 46 8.65 2.49 1.22
CA ALA A 46 9.17 1.22 0.70
C ALA A 46 9.75 1.39 -0.70
N VAL A 47 10.97 0.88 -0.91
CA VAL A 47 11.62 0.77 -2.23
C VAL A 47 12.15 -0.64 -2.40
N SER A 48 11.71 -1.34 -3.46
CA SER A 48 12.19 -2.69 -3.75
C SER A 48 13.60 -2.67 -4.34
N ARG A 49 14.26 -3.84 -4.37
CA ARG A 49 15.57 -4.00 -5.05
C ARG A 49 15.52 -3.69 -6.54
N THR A 50 14.36 -3.84 -7.17
CA THR A 50 14.14 -3.60 -8.60
C THR A 50 13.53 -2.22 -8.88
N GLY A 51 13.32 -1.39 -7.85
CA GLY A 51 12.92 0.00 -8.00
C GLY A 51 11.41 0.29 -7.87
N ALA A 52 10.60 -0.66 -7.43
CA ALA A 52 9.20 -0.42 -7.11
C ALA A 52 9.05 0.46 -5.87
N VAL A 53 8.10 1.40 -5.86
CA VAL A 53 8.02 2.47 -4.83
C VAL A 53 6.67 2.51 -4.13
N GLY A 54 6.71 2.81 -2.83
CA GLY A 54 5.55 3.20 -2.03
C GLY A 54 4.67 2.04 -1.58
N VAL A 55 3.47 2.39 -1.09
CA VAL A 55 2.58 1.44 -0.42
C VAL A 55 2.06 0.31 -1.31
N MET A 56 1.94 0.57 -2.62
CA MET A 56 1.50 -0.41 -3.62
C MET A 56 2.64 -0.93 -4.50
N GLN A 57 3.90 -0.57 -4.20
CA GLN A 57 5.08 -0.98 -4.97
C GLN A 57 4.89 -0.79 -6.48
N ILE A 58 4.51 0.43 -6.88
CA ILE A 58 4.36 0.77 -8.29
C ILE A 58 5.74 1.01 -8.91
N MET A 59 5.98 0.46 -10.11
CA MET A 59 7.19 0.74 -10.88
C MET A 59 7.16 2.19 -11.41
N PRO A 60 8.30 2.91 -11.43
CA PRO A 60 8.36 4.28 -11.95
C PRO A 60 7.80 4.42 -13.37
N ASP A 61 8.11 3.48 -14.27
CA ASP A 61 7.60 3.49 -15.64
C ASP A 61 6.06 3.35 -15.68
N THR A 62 5.49 2.51 -14.80
CA THR A 62 4.04 2.38 -14.65
C THR A 62 3.43 3.66 -14.10
N ALA A 63 4.06 4.29 -13.11
CA ALA A 63 3.61 5.57 -12.56
C ALA A 63 3.61 6.67 -13.62
N GLN A 64 4.61 6.70 -14.50
CA GLN A 64 4.65 7.64 -15.63
C GLN A 64 3.56 7.35 -16.67
N TRP A 65 3.23 6.08 -16.91
CA TRP A 65 2.19 5.70 -17.86
C TRP A 65 0.77 6.08 -17.39
N ILE A 66 0.49 6.04 -16.09
CA ILE A 66 -0.85 6.32 -15.53
C ILE A 66 -1.09 7.78 -15.14
N ALA A 67 -0.05 8.61 -15.08
CA ALA A 67 -0.13 10.03 -14.69
C ALA A 67 -0.67 10.90 -15.82
#